data_AF-A0A7R9T6X8-F1
#
_entry.id   AF-A0A7R9T6X8-F1
#
_cell.length_a   1.000
_cell.length_b   1.000
_cell.length_c   1.000
_cell.angle_alpha   90.00
_cell.angle_beta   90.00
_cell.angle_gamma   90.00
#
_symmetry.space_group_name_H-M   'P 1'
#
loop_
_entity.id
_entity.type
_entity.pdbx_description
1 polymer ?
#
loop_
_entity_poly.entity_id
_entity_poly.type
_entity_poly.pdbx_seq_one_letter_code
_entity_poly.pdbx_strand_id
1 'polypeptide(L)'
;VTWVGLLSFIGIFLILGIGVDDVFIILEFWRQAEDEHGDGTDATRGEDATGALGDNALVNRMTWTVRKSQYVVTMTSLTTAMAFAINLSSQIAPIRLFGAFMTALVACNYWLVCTSFPALLVLRHRWGPR
;
A
#
# COMPACT_ATOMS: atom_id res chain seq x y z
N VAL A 1 18.64 -32.24 6.65
CA VAL A 1 17.79 -31.52 7.63
C VAL A 1 17.44 -30.18 7.01
N THR A 2 16.21 -30.02 6.56
CA THR A 2 15.71 -28.77 5.98
C THR A 2 15.67 -27.71 7.07
N TRP A 3 16.56 -26.72 6.97
CA TRP A 3 16.67 -25.58 7.87
C TRP A 3 15.44 -24.67 7.74
N VAL A 4 14.29 -25.11 8.23
CA VAL A 4 13.07 -24.29 8.36
C VAL A 4 12.94 -23.75 9.81
N GLY A 5 14.04 -23.79 10.57
CA GLY A 5 14.07 -23.41 11.97
C GLY A 5 14.37 -21.93 12.17
N LEU A 6 13.52 -21.26 12.97
CA LEU A 6 13.63 -19.90 13.52
C LEU A 6 13.67 -18.73 12.52
N LEU A 7 14.43 -18.81 11.42
CA LEU A 7 14.54 -17.75 10.40
C LEU A 7 13.21 -17.51 9.67
N SER A 8 12.50 -18.58 9.28
CA SER A 8 11.16 -18.46 8.68
C SER A 8 10.13 -17.88 9.66
N PHE A 9 10.27 -18.19 10.96
CA PHE A 9 9.40 -17.65 12.01
C PHE A 9 9.62 -16.14 12.19
N ILE A 10 10.87 -15.70 12.27
CA ILE A 10 11.22 -14.26 12.31
C ILE A 10 10.75 -13.56 11.03
N GLY A 11 10.82 -14.23 9.88
CA GLY A 11 10.35 -13.68 8.60
C GLY A 11 8.87 -13.28 8.60
N ILE A 12 8.02 -13.99 9.35
CA ILE A 12 6.59 -13.65 9.49
C ILE A 12 6.41 -12.34 10.28
N PHE A 13 7.18 -12.13 11.34
CA PHE A 13 7.13 -10.86 12.09
C PHE A 13 7.70 -9.70 11.28
N LEU A 14 8.76 -9.95 10.50
CA LEU A 14 9.33 -8.96 9.61
C LEU A 14 8.34 -8.50 8.54
N ILE A 15 7.66 -9.43 7.85
CA ILE A 15 6.71 -9.05 6.80
C ILE A 15 5.49 -8.33 7.37
N LEU A 16 5.07 -8.67 8.60
CA LEU A 16 3.97 -7.97 9.26
C LEU A 16 4.34 -6.50 9.55
N GLY A 17 5.56 -6.25 10.02
CA GLY A 17 6.07 -4.88 10.19
C GLY A 17 6.14 -4.09 8.89
N ILE A 18 6.67 -4.71 7.82
CA ILE A 18 6.77 -4.10 6.49
C ILE A 18 5.37 -3.82 5.90
N GLY A 19 4.45 -4.78 5.99
CA GLY A 19 3.09 -4.62 5.47
C GLY A 19 2.31 -3.51 6.18
N VAL A 20 2.53 -3.33 7.48
CA VAL A 20 1.94 -2.23 8.25
C VAL A 20 2.47 -0.87 7.78
N ASP A 21 3.77 -0.76 7.47
CA ASP A 21 4.37 0.46 6.89
C ASP A 21 3.71 0.84 5.55
N ASP A 22 3.54 -0.12 4.64
CA ASP A 22 2.87 0.10 3.36
C ASP A 22 1.42 0.58 3.53
N VAL A 23 0.68 0.04 4.51
CA VAL A 23 -0.70 0.45 4.81
C VAL A 23 -0.76 1.86 5.37
N PHE A 24 0.15 2.24 6.27
CA PHE A 24 0.20 3.59 6.82
C PHE A 24 0.53 4.63 5.75
N ILE A 25 1.43 4.32 4.82
CA ILE A 25 1.72 5.18 3.66
C ILE A 25 0.44 5.45 2.85
N ILE A 26 -0.35 4.41 2.58
CA ILE A 26 -1.62 4.52 1.85
C ILE A 26 -2.62 5.43 2.59
N LEU A 27 -2.75 5.25 3.91
CA LEU A 27 -3.64 6.07 4.74
C LEU A 27 -3.20 7.54 4.77
N GLU A 28 -1.91 7.80 4.82
CA GLU A 28 -1.38 9.17 4.80
C GLU A 28 -1.64 9.85 3.46
N PHE A 29 -1.41 9.17 2.33
CA PHE A 29 -1.77 9.71 1.01
C PHE A 29 -3.27 9.95 0.86
N TRP A 30 -4.11 9.10 1.48
CA TRP A 30 -5.54 9.31 1.52
C TRP A 30 -5.90 10.60 2.26
N ARG A 31 -5.32 10.81 3.44
CA ARG A 31 -5.50 12.04 4.23
C ARG A 31 -5.01 13.27 3.49
N GLN A 32 -3.86 13.18 2.83
CA GLN A 32 -3.29 14.28 2.05
C GLN A 32 -4.16 14.68 0.85
N ALA A 33 -4.83 13.71 0.21
CA ALA A 33 -5.82 14.00 -0.83
C ALA A 33 -7.10 14.65 -0.27
N GLU A 34 -7.40 14.48 1.03
CA GLU A 34 -8.47 15.19 1.72
C GLU A 34 -8.13 16.67 1.95
N ASP A 35 -6.88 16.98 2.23
CA ASP A 35 -6.42 18.35 2.43
C ASP A 35 -6.26 19.11 1.10
N GLU A 36 -5.60 18.52 0.08
CA GLU A 36 -5.33 19.20 -1.21
C GLU A 36 -6.58 19.45 -2.07
N HIS A 37 -7.62 18.62 -1.96
CA HIS A 37 -8.91 18.84 -2.65
C HIS A 37 -10.00 19.40 -1.74
N GLY A 38 -9.70 19.62 -0.45
CA GLY A 38 -10.61 20.28 0.50
C GLY A 38 -10.62 21.80 0.34
N ASP A 39 -9.52 22.37 -0.19
CA ASP A 39 -9.33 23.81 -0.35
C ASP A 39 -9.71 24.35 -1.75
N GLY A 40 -10.28 23.50 -2.61
CA GLY A 40 -10.71 23.86 -3.97
C GLY A 40 -12.22 23.99 -4.15
N THR A 41 -13.01 23.87 -3.09
CA THR A 41 -14.46 24.16 -3.15
C THR A 41 -14.66 25.60 -2.72
N ASP A 42 -14.46 26.50 -3.68
CA ASP A 42 -15.08 27.81 -3.65
C ASP A 42 -16.52 27.66 -3.16
N ALA A 43 -16.82 28.35 -2.08
CA ALA A 43 -18.11 28.44 -1.42
C ALA A 43 -19.14 29.21 -2.27
N THR A 44 -19.27 28.90 -3.56
CA THR A 44 -20.18 29.63 -4.45
C THR A 44 -21.03 28.70 -5.32
N ARG A 45 -22.32 28.67 -4.94
CA ARG A 45 -23.53 28.38 -5.73
C ARG A 45 -23.90 26.92 -6.02
N GLY A 46 -24.96 26.50 -5.33
CA GLY A 46 -26.11 25.82 -5.95
C GLY A 46 -26.47 24.50 -5.29
N GLU A 47 -27.36 24.55 -4.29
CA GLU A 47 -27.83 23.45 -3.44
C GLU A 47 -28.63 22.32 -4.15
N ASP A 48 -28.77 22.29 -5.47
CA ASP A 48 -29.75 21.41 -6.13
C ASP A 48 -29.17 20.38 -7.15
N ALA A 49 -27.86 20.14 -7.18
CA ALA A 49 -27.19 19.17 -8.09
C ALA A 49 -26.27 18.16 -7.37
N THR A 50 -26.56 17.90 -6.10
CA THR A 50 -25.58 17.58 -5.05
C THR A 50 -25.06 16.14 -5.01
N GLY A 51 -25.68 15.19 -5.72
CA GLY A 51 -25.26 13.78 -5.71
C GLY A 51 -24.17 13.42 -6.73
N ALA A 52 -24.34 13.84 -7.99
CA ALA A 52 -23.46 13.41 -9.09
C ALA A 52 -22.16 14.22 -9.18
N LEU A 53 -22.13 15.46 -8.67
CA LEU A 53 -20.90 16.29 -8.67
C LEU A 53 -19.92 15.84 -7.57
N GLY A 54 -20.44 15.43 -6.42
CA GLY A 54 -19.65 14.87 -5.32
C GLY A 54 -18.99 13.54 -5.67
N ASP A 55 -19.70 12.67 -6.40
CA ASP A 55 -19.15 11.39 -6.89
C ASP A 55 -17.94 11.60 -7.80
N ASN A 56 -18.00 12.56 -8.73
CA ASN A 56 -16.89 12.87 -9.63
C ASN A 56 -15.69 13.48 -8.89
N ALA A 57 -15.92 14.32 -7.88
CA ALA A 57 -14.86 14.87 -7.04
C ALA A 57 -14.18 13.77 -6.21
N LEU A 58 -14.95 12.83 -5.66
CA LEU A 58 -14.40 11.66 -4.95
C LEU A 58 -13.59 10.76 -5.86
N VAL A 59 -14.08 10.47 -7.07
CA VAL A 59 -13.37 9.66 -8.08
C VAL A 59 -12.07 10.33 -8.51
N ASN A 60 -12.06 11.66 -8.68
CA ASN A 60 -10.85 12.40 -9.05
C ASN A 60 -9.80 12.37 -7.94
N ARG A 61 -10.22 12.57 -6.68
CA ARG A 61 -9.35 12.45 -5.49
C ARG A 61 -8.78 11.04 -5.36
N MET A 62 -9.63 10.03 -5.48
CA MET A 62 -9.22 8.63 -5.44
C MET A 62 -8.21 8.30 -6.53
N THR A 63 -8.44 8.74 -7.77
CA THR A 63 -7.52 8.50 -8.89
C THR A 63 -6.17 9.18 -8.67
N TRP A 64 -6.17 10.39 -8.09
CA TRP A 64 -4.96 11.09 -7.69
C TRP A 64 -4.21 10.33 -6.59
N THR A 65 -4.90 9.89 -5.53
CA THR A 65 -4.31 9.11 -4.44
C THR A 65 -3.73 7.81 -4.96
N VAL A 66 -4.46 7.05 -5.79
CA VAL A 66 -3.99 5.79 -6.40
C VAL A 66 -2.69 6.03 -7.17
N ARG A 67 -2.66 7.05 -8.04
CA ARG A 67 -1.50 7.30 -8.90
C ARG A 67 -0.26 7.69 -8.10
N LYS A 68 -0.45 8.47 -7.04
CA LYS A 68 0.64 8.95 -6.18
C LYS A 68 1.13 7.85 -5.23
N SER A 69 0.21 7.20 -4.51
CA SER A 69 0.52 6.20 -3.50
C SER A 69 1.15 4.95 -4.10
N GLN A 70 0.66 4.47 -5.26
CA GLN A 70 1.20 3.26 -5.90
C GLN A 70 2.68 3.44 -6.22
N TYR A 71 3.11 4.61 -6.69
CA TYR A 71 4.51 4.85 -7.05
C TYR A 71 5.42 4.78 -5.83
N VAL A 72 4.99 5.40 -4.73
CA VAL A 72 5.76 5.43 -3.47
C VAL A 72 5.85 4.05 -2.85
N VAL A 73 4.72 3.36 -2.71
CA VAL A 73 4.67 1.99 -2.15
C VAL A 73 5.48 1.02 -3.02
N THR A 74 5.45 1.16 -4.36
CA THR A 74 6.26 0.32 -5.25
C THR A 74 7.75 0.52 -4.99
N MET A 75 8.22 1.77 -4.84
CA MET A 75 9.63 2.05 -4.57
C MET A 75 10.08 1.50 -3.22
N THR A 76 9.24 1.62 -2.19
CA THR A 76 9.52 1.08 -0.85
C THR A 76 9.58 -0.44 -0.86
N SER A 77 8.57 -1.11 -1.44
CA SER A 77 8.51 -2.57 -1.60
C SER A 77 9.68 -3.10 -2.43
N LEU A 78 10.03 -2.41 -3.53
CA LEU A 78 11.16 -2.79 -4.38
C LEU A 78 12.49 -2.67 -3.65
N THR A 79 12.71 -1.57 -2.93
CA THR A 79 13.94 -1.37 -2.14
C THR A 79 14.07 -2.42 -1.05
N THR A 80 12.96 -2.76 -0.38
CA THR A 80 12.90 -3.83 0.63
C THR A 80 13.19 -5.20 0.02
N ALA A 81 12.57 -5.52 -1.11
CA ALA A 81 12.80 -6.76 -1.83
C ALA A 81 14.27 -6.90 -2.28
N MET A 82 14.87 -5.81 -2.78
CA MET A 82 16.30 -5.77 -3.15
C MET A 82 17.21 -5.97 -1.93
N ALA A 83 16.91 -5.35 -0.80
CA ALA A 83 17.69 -5.53 0.44
C ALA A 83 17.72 -7.00 0.87
N PHE A 84 16.59 -7.72 0.79
CA PHE A 84 16.55 -9.15 1.05
C PHE A 84 17.18 -9.98 -0.08
N ALA A 85 17.06 -9.56 -1.34
CA ALA A 85 17.64 -10.25 -2.49
C ALA A 85 19.18 -10.21 -2.48
N ILE A 86 19.80 -9.15 -1.96
CA ILE A 86 21.26 -9.08 -1.80
C ILE A 86 21.78 -10.21 -0.89
N ASN A 87 20.98 -10.63 0.10
CA ASN A 87 21.33 -11.74 0.99
C ASN A 87 21.43 -13.10 0.25
N LEU A 88 20.92 -13.20 -0.99
CA LEU A 88 21.12 -14.37 -1.86
C LEU A 88 22.60 -14.56 -2.27
N SER A 89 23.40 -13.49 -2.24
CA SER A 89 24.83 -13.52 -2.58
C SER A 89 25.70 -14.06 -1.42
N SER A 90 25.13 -14.20 -0.22
CA SER A 90 25.89 -14.64 0.96
C SER A 90 26.36 -16.10 0.86
N GLN A 91 27.57 -16.39 1.32
CA GLN A 91 28.11 -17.76 1.35
C GLN A 91 27.47 -18.65 2.44
N ILE A 92 26.73 -18.06 3.38
CA ILE A 92 26.10 -18.77 4.51
C ILE A 92 24.72 -19.30 4.07
N ALA A 93 24.57 -20.61 3.94
CA ALA A 93 23.36 -21.27 3.41
C ALA A 93 22.04 -20.86 4.12
N PRO A 94 21.96 -20.74 5.46
CA PRO A 94 20.77 -20.25 6.15
C PRO A 94 20.32 -18.84 5.73
N ILE A 95 21.28 -17.93 5.49
CA ILE A 95 21.02 -16.53 5.15
C ILE A 95 20.46 -16.43 3.73
N ARG A 96 20.96 -17.26 2.81
CA ARG A 96 20.44 -17.38 1.44
C ARG A 96 18.99 -17.84 1.39
N LEU A 97 18.67 -18.91 2.12
CA LEU A 97 17.31 -19.45 2.19
C LEU A 97 16.34 -18.46 2.83
N PHE A 98 16.78 -17.79 3.89
CA PHE A 98 16.02 -16.71 4.53
C PHE A 98 15.78 -15.54 3.58
N GLY A 99 16.81 -15.05 2.88
CA GLY A 99 16.71 -13.97 1.91
C GLY A 99 15.75 -14.31 0.76
N ALA A 100 15.85 -15.53 0.20
CA ALA A 100 14.94 -16.00 -0.85
C ALA A 100 13.48 -16.01 -0.39
N PHE A 101 13.23 -16.52 0.82
CA PHE A 101 11.90 -16.56 1.41
C PHE A 101 11.35 -15.16 1.68
N MET A 102 12.17 -14.28 2.24
CA MET A 102 11.79 -12.89 2.51
C MET A 102 11.49 -12.10 1.25
N THR A 103 12.31 -12.22 0.19
CA THR A 103 12.04 -11.56 -1.09
C THR A 103 10.70 -12.03 -1.68
N ALA A 104 10.36 -13.32 -1.57
CA ALA A 104 9.06 -13.84 -2.01
C ALA A 104 7.90 -13.29 -1.16
N LEU A 105 8.07 -13.20 0.17
CA LEU A 105 7.07 -12.62 1.08
C LEU A 105 6.83 -11.14 0.77
N VAL A 106 7.88 -10.35 0.53
CA VAL A 106 7.75 -8.92 0.17
C VAL A 106 7.04 -8.76 -1.17
N ALA A 107 7.34 -9.59 -2.17
CA ALA A 107 6.62 -9.57 -3.44
C ALA A 107 5.13 -9.92 -3.28
N CYS A 108 4.80 -10.92 -2.45
CA CYS A 108 3.42 -11.27 -2.13
C CYS A 108 2.70 -10.14 -1.38
N ASN A 109 3.37 -9.51 -0.40
CA ASN A 109 2.84 -8.37 0.33
C ASN A 109 2.55 -7.19 -0.61
N TYR A 110 3.48 -6.85 -1.49
CA TYR A 110 3.26 -5.83 -2.51
C TYR A 110 2.02 -6.12 -3.37
N TRP A 111 1.83 -7.38 -3.79
CA TRP A 111 0.65 -7.77 -4.56
C TRP A 111 -0.65 -7.66 -3.75
N LEU A 112 -0.62 -8.05 -2.48
CA LEU A 112 -1.73 -7.85 -1.52
C LEU A 112 -2.04 -6.36 -1.32
N VAL A 113 -1.04 -5.50 -1.25
CA VAL A 113 -1.22 -4.06 -1.10
C VAL A 113 -1.83 -3.45 -2.37
N CYS A 114 -1.34 -3.82 -3.55
CA CYS A 114 -1.91 -3.40 -4.83
C CYS A 114 -3.38 -3.81 -5.02
N THR A 115 -3.80 -4.96 -4.47
CA THR A 115 -5.18 -5.44 -4.54
C THR A 115 -6.06 -4.91 -3.40
N SER A 116 -5.49 -4.63 -2.23
CA SER A 116 -6.20 -4.02 -1.10
C SER A 116 -6.61 -2.58 -1.38
N PHE A 117 -5.80 -1.83 -2.13
CA PHE A 117 -6.11 -0.44 -2.48
C PHE A 117 -7.44 -0.27 -3.25
N PRO A 118 -7.70 -0.97 -4.38
CA PRO A 118 -9.00 -0.91 -5.04
C PRO A 118 -10.12 -1.52 -4.19
N ALA A 119 -9.83 -2.51 -3.35
CA ALA A 119 -10.82 -3.07 -2.43
C ALA A 119 -11.31 -2.03 -1.40
N LEU A 120 -10.40 -1.23 -0.84
CA LEU A 120 -10.74 -0.11 0.05
C LEU A 120 -11.56 0.97 -0.68
N LEU A 121 -11.26 1.20 -1.96
CA LEU A 121 -11.97 2.17 -2.80
C LEU A 121 -13.43 1.73 -3.04
N VAL A 122 -13.65 0.46 -3.38
CA VAL A 122 -15.00 -0.12 -3.51
C VAL A 122 -15.74 -0.13 -2.18
N LEU A 123 -15.05 -0.45 -1.08
CA LEU A 123 -15.66 -0.44 0.25
C LEU A 123 -16.11 0.97 0.65
N ARG A 124 -15.30 2.00 0.41
CA ARG A 124 -15.69 3.39 0.70
C ARG A 124 -16.87 3.85 -0.15
N HIS A 125 -16.94 3.47 -1.42
CA HIS A 125 -18.12 3.78 -2.24
C HIS A 125 -19.39 3.09 -1.73
N ARG A 126 -19.28 1.90 -1.13
CA ARG A 126 -20.42 1.16 -0.55
C ARG A 126 -20.86 1.66 0.82
N TRP A 127 -19.96 2.21 1.63
CA TRP A 127 -20.21 2.59 3.04
C TRP A 127 -20.09 4.10 3.34
N GLY A 128 -19.80 4.92 2.33
CA GLY A 128 -19.85 6.37 2.47
C GLY A 128 -21.28 6.85 2.78
N PRO A 129 -21.48 7.78 3.75
CA PRO A 129 -22.77 8.42 3.94
C PRO A 129 -23.17 9.12 2.64
N ARG A 130 -24.42 8.92 2.22
CA ARG A 130 -25.06 9.75 1.20
C ARG A 130 -25.21 11.18 1.70
#